data_AF-A0A965URY0-F1
#
_entry.id   AF-A0A965URY0-F1
#
_cell.length_a   1.000
_cell.length_b   1.000
_cell.length_c   1.000
_cell.angle_alpha   90.00
_cell.angle_beta   90.00
_cell.angle_gamma   90.00
#
_symmetry.space_group_name_H-M   'P 1'
#
loop_
_entity.id
_entity.type
_entity.pdbx_description
1 polymer ?
#
loop_
_entity_poly.entity_id
_entity_poly.type
_entity_poly.pdbx_seq_one_letter_code
_entity_poly.pdbx_strand_id
1 'polypeptide(L)'
;PAAACPGASNEAWRHCQPLVASELARLNPEVVIPYGPRATQSVIGRYWQQPAELYDRWYGAVIPCRDLNAWICPVGLMGEHKRMLDVSSMFEYKYLRDAMRISGRPWPDGCVPLDSRIRQVYRAQEIIAELDKITKTAKIAAFDYETTGLKPEWDNQLIVSMAVAYVAEGDVHCISFPVFADTHDAIRRFLVSDIQKIAANMKFEDRWSRSKLGVQVRRWWWDTMQAAHWENPNSGITGLKFQAFAKLGVPYFADDVDSFFESEENSQRNKIFSIPTPKLLTYNGMDAIVELLLASMQMVENGIIKEHFVPSKYLPAKCSQKST
;
A
#
# COMPACT_ATOMS: atom_id res chain seq x y z
N PRO A 1 -34.64 -14.68 5.01
CA PRO A 1 -34.92 -13.23 4.95
C PRO A 1 -34.34 -12.53 6.17
N ALA A 2 -33.18 -11.89 6.03
CA ALA A 2 -32.63 -11.05 7.08
C ALA A 2 -33.59 -9.89 7.30
N ALA A 3 -34.20 -9.81 8.49
CA ALA A 3 -35.04 -8.70 8.87
C ALA A 3 -34.19 -7.42 8.80
N ALA A 4 -34.57 -6.50 7.92
CA ALA A 4 -33.96 -5.18 7.87
C ALA A 4 -34.11 -4.54 9.25
N CYS A 5 -32.99 -4.15 9.87
CA CYS A 5 -32.98 -3.46 11.15
C CYS A 5 -33.87 -2.20 11.06
N PRO A 6 -34.96 -2.11 11.85
CA PRO A 6 -35.79 -0.91 11.90
C PRO A 6 -34.94 0.27 12.43
N GLY A 7 -34.89 1.38 11.69
CA GLY A 7 -34.16 2.60 12.10
C GLY A 7 -32.72 2.74 11.59
N ALA A 8 -32.35 2.03 10.52
CA ALA A 8 -31.00 1.97 9.98
C ALA A 8 -30.32 3.36 9.82
N SER A 9 -29.36 3.63 10.71
CA SER A 9 -28.36 4.68 10.54
C SER A 9 -27.51 4.43 9.28
N ASN A 10 -26.73 5.42 8.84
CA ASN A 10 -25.74 5.24 7.78
C ASN A 10 -24.72 4.13 8.06
N GLU A 11 -24.67 3.61 9.30
CA GLU A 11 -23.76 2.54 9.73
C GLU A 11 -24.43 1.17 9.86
N ALA A 12 -25.70 1.01 9.47
CA ALA A 12 -26.43 -0.25 9.65
C ALA A 12 -25.74 -1.48 9.00
N TRP A 13 -24.90 -1.25 7.98
CA TRP A 13 -24.08 -2.28 7.36
C TRP A 13 -23.10 -2.95 8.34
N ARG A 14 -22.65 -2.25 9.40
CA ARG A 14 -21.74 -2.79 10.42
C ARG A 14 -22.36 -3.96 11.18
N HIS A 15 -23.68 -3.96 11.39
CA HIS A 15 -24.38 -5.07 12.03
C HIS A 15 -24.45 -6.31 11.13
N CYS A 16 -24.44 -6.13 9.81
CA CYS A 16 -24.43 -7.23 8.84
C CYS A 16 -23.02 -7.77 8.57
N GLN A 17 -21.98 -6.97 8.81
CA GLN A 17 -20.60 -7.33 8.46
C GLN A 17 -20.11 -8.67 9.07
N PRO A 18 -20.40 -9.02 10.35
CA PRO A 18 -20.02 -10.33 10.89
C PRO A 18 -20.67 -11.52 10.16
N LEU A 19 -21.95 -11.37 9.76
CA LEU A 19 -22.67 -12.41 9.02
C LEU A 19 -22.11 -12.55 7.61
N VAL A 20 -21.83 -11.44 6.93
CA VAL A 20 -21.16 -11.44 5.62
C VAL A 20 -19.80 -12.12 5.71
N ALA A 21 -19.00 -11.80 6.73
CA ALA A 21 -17.69 -12.43 6.94
C ALA A 21 -17.79 -13.96 7.15
N SER A 22 -18.77 -14.40 7.95
CA SER A 22 -19.04 -15.83 8.15
C SER A 22 -19.42 -16.52 6.84
N GLU A 23 -20.26 -15.89 6.02
CA GLU A 23 -20.66 -16.44 4.73
C GLU A 23 -19.52 -16.47 3.72
N LEU A 24 -18.66 -15.43 3.68
CA LEU A 24 -17.47 -15.43 2.84
C LEU A 24 -16.50 -16.55 3.23
N ALA A 25 -16.29 -16.78 4.53
CA ALA A 25 -15.47 -17.89 5.01
C ALA A 25 -16.08 -19.25 4.65
N ARG A 26 -17.41 -19.40 4.79
CA ARG A 26 -18.14 -20.63 4.48
C ARG A 26 -18.13 -20.96 2.99
N LEU A 27 -18.38 -19.96 2.14
CA LEU A 27 -18.45 -20.12 0.68
C LEU A 27 -17.06 -20.18 0.03
N ASN A 28 -16.05 -19.58 0.65
CA ASN A 28 -14.68 -19.47 0.14
C ASN A 28 -14.61 -19.07 -1.35
N PRO A 29 -15.22 -17.94 -1.74
CA PRO A 29 -15.38 -17.57 -3.14
C PRO A 29 -14.05 -17.21 -3.82
N GLU A 30 -13.98 -17.35 -5.14
CA GLU A 30 -12.91 -16.78 -5.96
C GLU A 30 -13.14 -15.29 -6.26
N VAL A 31 -14.40 -14.89 -6.38
CA VAL A 31 -14.84 -13.53 -6.73
C VAL A 31 -15.97 -13.10 -5.79
N VAL A 32 -15.84 -11.92 -5.22
CA VAL A 32 -16.83 -11.25 -4.37
C VAL A 32 -17.26 -9.97 -5.08
N ILE A 33 -18.56 -9.84 -5.39
CA ILE A 33 -19.12 -8.67 -6.07
C ILE A 33 -20.04 -7.93 -5.10
N PRO A 34 -19.51 -7.00 -4.27
CA PRO A 34 -20.37 -6.15 -3.45
C PRO A 34 -21.07 -5.13 -4.35
N TYR A 35 -22.40 -5.20 -4.39
CA TYR A 35 -23.23 -4.32 -5.20
C TYR A 35 -23.84 -3.18 -4.36
N GLY A 36 -23.61 -1.95 -4.78
CA GLY A 36 -24.08 -0.75 -4.11
C GLY A 36 -23.24 -0.33 -2.89
N PRO A 37 -23.52 0.84 -2.30
CA PRO A 37 -22.65 1.49 -1.32
C PRO A 37 -22.52 0.67 -0.03
N ARG A 38 -23.63 0.14 0.50
CA ARG A 38 -23.64 -0.60 1.78
C ARG A 38 -22.90 -1.94 1.71
N ALA A 39 -23.06 -2.68 0.61
CA ALA A 39 -22.33 -3.94 0.42
C ALA A 39 -20.83 -3.66 0.26
N THR A 40 -20.47 -2.60 -0.46
CA THR A 40 -19.10 -2.14 -0.63
C THR A 40 -18.47 -1.79 0.71
N GLN A 41 -19.14 -0.98 1.53
CA GLN A 41 -18.69 -0.65 2.89
C GLN A 41 -18.52 -1.89 3.77
N SER A 42 -19.48 -2.81 3.74
CA SER A 42 -19.43 -4.04 4.53
C SER A 42 -18.22 -4.92 4.17
N VAL A 43 -17.98 -5.13 2.88
CA VAL A 43 -16.91 -6.01 2.40
C VAL A 43 -15.56 -5.32 2.50
N ILE A 44 -15.40 -4.14 1.90
CA ILE A 44 -14.10 -3.43 1.89
C ILE A 44 -13.72 -2.95 3.28
N GLY A 45 -14.66 -2.37 4.04
CA GLY A 45 -14.38 -1.83 5.36
C GLY A 45 -13.82 -2.87 6.34
N ARG A 46 -14.05 -4.16 6.11
CA ARG A 46 -13.45 -5.24 6.91
C ARG A 46 -11.93 -5.34 6.74
N TYR A 47 -11.42 -5.10 5.54
CA TYR A 47 -10.01 -5.30 5.20
C TYR A 47 -9.24 -3.98 5.09
N TRP A 48 -9.93 -2.92 4.66
CA TRP A 48 -9.39 -1.57 4.56
C TRP A 48 -9.37 -0.86 5.92
N GLN A 49 -10.20 -1.27 6.89
CA GLN A 49 -10.30 -0.79 8.28
C GLN A 49 -10.48 0.73 8.48
N GLN A 50 -10.43 1.52 7.41
CA GLN A 50 -10.71 2.94 7.33
C GLN A 50 -12.09 3.17 6.70
N PRO A 51 -12.72 4.34 6.93
CA PRO A 51 -14.03 4.63 6.35
C PRO A 51 -14.01 4.51 4.82
N ALA A 52 -14.68 3.49 4.28
CA ALA A 52 -14.91 3.32 2.85
C ALA A 52 -16.06 4.23 2.36
N GLU A 53 -16.16 5.44 2.90
CA GLU A 53 -17.29 6.37 2.73
C GLU A 53 -17.40 6.91 1.31
N LEU A 54 -16.30 6.88 0.55
CA LEU A 54 -16.28 7.29 -0.85
C LEU A 54 -16.33 6.03 -1.72
N TYR A 55 -17.48 5.36 -1.70
CA TYR A 55 -17.75 4.12 -2.44
C TYR A 55 -17.46 4.23 -3.94
N ASP A 56 -17.67 5.42 -4.53
CA ASP A 56 -17.31 5.74 -5.92
C ASP A 56 -15.82 5.50 -6.22
N ARG A 57 -14.92 5.56 -5.23
CA ARG A 57 -13.48 5.27 -5.43
C ARG A 57 -13.19 3.80 -5.67
N TRP A 58 -14.11 2.91 -5.29
CA TRP A 58 -13.91 1.47 -5.33
C TRP A 58 -14.62 0.80 -6.51
N TYR A 59 -15.65 1.43 -7.07
CA TYR A 59 -16.39 0.86 -8.20
C TYR A 59 -15.49 0.66 -9.42
N GLY A 60 -15.55 -0.55 -9.97
CA GLY A 60 -14.72 -0.97 -11.09
C GLY A 60 -13.29 -1.38 -10.72
N ALA A 61 -12.89 -1.27 -9.44
CA ALA A 61 -11.64 -1.85 -8.97
C ALA A 61 -11.71 -3.39 -8.99
N VAL A 62 -10.57 -4.03 -9.23
CA VAL A 62 -10.41 -5.49 -9.19
C VAL A 62 -9.35 -5.80 -8.14
N ILE A 63 -9.79 -5.93 -6.89
CA ILE A 63 -8.92 -5.93 -5.72
C ILE A 63 -8.48 -7.36 -5.39
N PRO A 64 -7.18 -7.71 -5.43
CA PRO A 64 -6.67 -9.06 -5.18
C PRO A 64 -6.51 -9.36 -3.68
N CYS A 65 -7.60 -9.28 -2.90
CA CYS A 65 -7.55 -9.35 -1.44
C CYS A 65 -6.77 -10.57 -0.92
N ARG A 66 -5.69 -10.31 -0.17
CA ARG A 66 -4.79 -11.36 0.33
C ARG A 66 -5.44 -12.24 1.40
N ASP A 67 -6.20 -11.64 2.32
CA ASP A 67 -6.82 -12.35 3.44
C ASP A 67 -7.90 -13.34 2.99
N LEU A 68 -8.70 -12.96 1.98
CA LEU A 68 -9.70 -13.83 1.36
C LEU A 68 -9.09 -14.77 0.31
N ASN A 69 -7.93 -14.41 -0.23
CA ASN A 69 -7.40 -14.95 -1.49
C ASN A 69 -8.50 -15.00 -2.58
N ALA A 70 -9.17 -13.87 -2.77
CA ALA A 70 -10.29 -13.70 -3.69
C ALA A 70 -10.27 -12.29 -4.31
N TRP A 71 -10.88 -12.15 -5.47
CA TRP A 71 -11.08 -10.85 -6.12
C TRP A 71 -12.29 -10.13 -5.52
N ILE A 72 -12.11 -8.94 -4.97
CA ILE A 72 -13.22 -8.07 -4.59
C ILE A 72 -13.45 -7.09 -5.74
N CYS A 73 -14.64 -7.14 -6.33
CA CYS A 73 -15.01 -6.35 -7.51
C CYS A 73 -16.26 -5.50 -7.21
N PRO A 74 -16.11 -4.33 -6.58
CA PRO A 74 -17.24 -3.48 -6.22
C PRO A 74 -17.94 -2.91 -7.46
N VAL A 75 -19.27 -2.94 -7.44
CA VAL A 75 -20.12 -2.46 -8.53
C VAL A 75 -21.22 -1.58 -7.94
N GLY A 76 -21.58 -0.51 -8.65
CA GLY A 76 -22.74 0.30 -8.33
C GLY A 76 -22.87 1.50 -9.25
N LEU A 77 -23.91 2.29 -9.02
CA LEU A 77 -24.17 3.53 -9.75
C LEU A 77 -23.25 4.64 -9.26
N MET A 78 -22.31 5.04 -10.11
CA MET A 78 -21.41 6.16 -9.85
C MET A 78 -22.18 7.48 -9.78
N GLY A 79 -21.92 8.30 -8.77
CA GLY A 79 -22.36 9.69 -8.74
C GLY A 79 -23.88 9.89 -8.78
N GLU A 80 -24.66 9.09 -8.05
CA GLU A 80 -26.13 9.17 -7.91
C GLU A 80 -26.67 10.60 -7.62
N HIS A 81 -25.81 11.53 -7.17
CA HIS A 81 -26.14 12.94 -6.98
C HIS A 81 -25.97 13.84 -8.23
N LYS A 82 -25.55 13.31 -9.39
CA LYS A 82 -25.29 14.06 -10.63
C LYS A 82 -26.13 13.54 -11.80
N ARG A 83 -26.62 14.45 -12.65
CA ARG A 83 -27.61 14.25 -13.73
C ARG A 83 -27.13 13.40 -14.93
N MET A 84 -26.41 12.29 -14.72
CA MET A 84 -25.79 11.48 -15.80
C MET A 84 -26.07 9.97 -15.66
N LEU A 85 -27.32 9.60 -15.35
CA LEU A 85 -27.74 8.23 -15.09
C LEU A 85 -27.40 7.24 -16.22
N ASP A 86 -27.52 7.65 -17.48
CA ASP A 86 -27.19 6.79 -18.63
C ASP A 86 -25.71 6.39 -18.65
N VAL A 87 -24.83 7.34 -18.36
CA VAL A 87 -23.38 7.09 -18.31
C VAL A 87 -23.02 6.23 -17.09
N SER A 88 -23.61 6.50 -15.93
CA SER A 88 -23.41 5.69 -14.73
C SER A 88 -23.85 4.24 -14.93
N SER A 89 -24.99 4.02 -15.61
CA SER A 89 -25.51 2.69 -15.93
C SER A 89 -24.59 1.93 -16.90
N MET A 90 -23.97 2.63 -17.86
CA MET A 90 -22.98 2.02 -18.75
C MET A 90 -21.74 1.53 -17.99
N PHE A 91 -21.23 2.32 -17.04
CA PHE A 91 -20.08 1.91 -16.21
C PHE A 91 -20.43 0.76 -15.29
N GLU A 92 -21.60 0.81 -14.65
CA GLU A 92 -22.10 -0.28 -13.82
C GLU A 92 -22.17 -1.60 -14.60
N TYR A 93 -22.82 -1.59 -15.78
CA TYR A 93 -22.89 -2.78 -16.63
C TYR A 93 -21.50 -3.28 -17.03
N LYS A 94 -20.59 -2.37 -17.41
CA LYS A 94 -19.20 -2.71 -17.74
C LYS A 94 -18.52 -3.40 -16.56
N TYR A 95 -18.59 -2.83 -15.36
CA TYR A 95 -17.92 -3.38 -14.18
C TYR A 95 -18.49 -4.73 -13.76
N LEU A 96 -19.81 -4.89 -13.80
CA LEU A 96 -20.45 -6.18 -13.53
C LEU A 96 -20.02 -7.23 -14.56
N ARG A 97 -20.06 -6.91 -15.85
CA ARG A 97 -19.63 -7.81 -16.92
C ARG A 97 -18.17 -8.22 -16.77
N ASP A 98 -17.30 -7.27 -16.46
CA ASP A 98 -15.87 -7.53 -16.30
C ASP A 98 -15.61 -8.41 -15.06
N ALA A 99 -16.29 -8.15 -13.93
CA ALA A 99 -16.21 -8.97 -12.73
C ALA A 99 -16.69 -10.41 -12.95
N MET A 100 -17.79 -10.60 -13.69
CA MET A 100 -18.35 -11.92 -14.02
C MET A 100 -17.44 -12.77 -14.93
N ARG A 101 -16.47 -12.14 -15.61
CA ARG A 101 -15.50 -12.83 -16.48
C ARG A 101 -14.25 -13.30 -15.74
N ILE A 102 -14.02 -12.81 -14.52
CA ILE A 102 -12.87 -13.20 -13.71
C ILE A 102 -13.04 -14.65 -13.26
N SER A 103 -11.96 -15.41 -13.40
CA SER A 103 -11.82 -16.76 -12.84
C SER A 103 -10.48 -16.97 -12.19
N GLY A 104 -10.45 -17.91 -11.24
CA GLY A 104 -9.25 -18.26 -10.50
C GLY A 104 -8.96 -17.26 -9.39
N ARG A 105 -8.07 -17.67 -8.48
CA ARG A 105 -7.66 -16.88 -7.33
C ARG A 105 -6.54 -15.90 -7.68
N PRO A 106 -6.47 -14.74 -7.01
CA PRO A 106 -5.34 -13.82 -7.18
C PRO A 106 -4.01 -14.45 -6.75
N TRP A 107 -4.02 -15.37 -5.77
CA TRP A 107 -2.82 -16.02 -5.23
C TRP A 107 -2.98 -17.54 -5.29
N PRO A 108 -2.81 -18.18 -6.46
CA PRO A 108 -3.08 -19.60 -6.65
C PRO A 108 -2.21 -20.50 -5.76
N ASP A 109 -0.95 -20.11 -5.54
CA ASP A 109 0.00 -20.81 -4.67
C ASP A 109 -0.02 -20.29 -3.22
N GLY A 110 -0.99 -19.44 -2.88
CA GLY A 110 -1.09 -18.75 -1.60
C GLY A 110 -0.33 -17.42 -1.53
N CYS A 111 -0.67 -16.62 -0.53
CA CYS A 111 -0.06 -15.32 -0.29
C CYS A 111 1.25 -15.48 0.50
N VAL A 112 2.35 -14.88 0.02
CA VAL A 112 3.52 -14.68 0.88
C VAL A 112 3.22 -13.61 1.92
N PRO A 113 3.36 -13.88 3.23
CA PRO A 113 3.27 -12.84 4.26
C PRO A 113 4.39 -11.82 4.06
N LEU A 114 4.04 -10.56 3.79
CA LEU A 114 5.02 -9.54 3.42
C LEU A 114 5.91 -9.15 4.61
N ASP A 115 5.34 -9.14 5.81
CA ASP A 115 6.04 -8.89 7.08
C ASP A 115 7.15 -9.91 7.35
N SER A 116 6.99 -11.16 6.88
CA SER A 116 8.04 -12.20 6.97
C SER A 116 9.32 -11.85 6.19
N ARG A 117 9.27 -10.85 5.30
CA ARG A 117 10.43 -10.34 4.54
C ARG A 117 11.12 -9.18 5.23
N ILE A 118 10.58 -8.68 6.34
CA ILE A 118 11.14 -7.59 7.11
C ILE A 118 12.08 -8.17 8.17
N ARG A 119 13.36 -7.84 8.04
CA ARG A 119 14.36 -8.08 9.06
C ARG A 119 14.61 -6.79 9.83
N GLN A 120 14.20 -6.77 11.09
CA GLN A 120 14.44 -5.62 11.97
C GLN A 120 15.88 -5.66 12.49
N VAL A 121 16.62 -4.57 12.28
CA VAL A 121 18.03 -4.45 12.65
C VAL A 121 18.19 -3.33 13.65
N TYR A 122 18.78 -3.61 14.81
CA TYR A 122 18.82 -2.68 15.94
C TYR A 122 20.20 -2.11 16.24
N ARG A 123 21.28 -2.77 15.77
CA ARG A 123 22.66 -2.41 16.10
C ARG A 123 23.30 -1.62 14.96
N ALA A 124 23.90 -0.47 15.28
CA ALA A 124 24.51 0.42 14.29
C ALA A 124 25.51 -0.30 13.36
N GLN A 125 26.40 -1.13 13.91
CA GLN A 125 27.40 -1.86 13.09
C GLN A 125 26.74 -2.83 12.10
N GLU A 126 25.65 -3.48 12.51
CA GLU A 126 24.90 -4.40 11.65
C GLU A 126 24.15 -3.62 10.55
N ILE A 127 23.53 -2.50 10.91
CA ILE A 127 22.87 -1.60 9.94
C ILE A 127 23.87 -1.14 8.87
N ILE A 128 25.06 -0.70 9.29
CA ILE A 128 26.12 -0.25 8.37
C ILE A 128 26.54 -1.38 7.44
N ALA A 129 26.81 -2.57 7.97
CA ALA A 129 27.22 -3.73 7.18
C ALA A 129 26.17 -4.11 6.13
N GLU A 130 24.90 -4.03 6.50
CA GLU A 130 23.78 -4.40 5.63
C GLU A 130 23.53 -3.35 4.55
N LEU A 131 23.58 -2.05 4.88
CA LEU A 131 23.52 -0.98 3.90
C LEU A 131 24.70 -1.05 2.92
N ASP A 132 25.91 -1.34 3.39
CA ASP A 132 27.08 -1.52 2.54
C ASP A 132 26.95 -2.76 1.64
N LYS A 133 26.34 -3.85 2.14
CA LYS A 133 26.02 -5.03 1.33
C LYS A 133 25.00 -4.68 0.25
N ILE A 134 23.87 -4.07 0.62
CA ILE A 134 22.81 -3.64 -0.31
C ILE A 134 23.41 -2.73 -1.39
N THR A 135 24.20 -1.73 -1.00
CA THR A 135 24.87 -0.78 -1.90
C THR A 135 25.73 -1.47 -2.97
N LYS A 136 26.31 -2.64 -2.65
CA LYS A 136 27.17 -3.40 -3.57
C LYS A 136 26.40 -4.41 -4.43
N THR A 137 25.30 -4.96 -3.94
CA THR A 137 24.64 -6.12 -4.56
C THR A 137 23.29 -5.82 -5.18
N ALA A 138 22.52 -4.88 -4.62
CA ALA A 138 21.21 -4.53 -5.14
C ALA A 138 21.35 -3.66 -6.39
N LYS A 139 20.42 -3.85 -7.33
CA LYS A 139 20.28 -2.97 -8.51
C LYS A 139 19.14 -1.97 -8.33
N ILE A 140 18.14 -2.38 -7.55
CA ILE A 140 16.91 -1.66 -7.31
C ILE A 140 16.54 -1.78 -5.83
N ALA A 141 16.06 -0.69 -5.24
CA ALA A 141 15.50 -0.67 -3.90
C ALA A 141 14.40 0.38 -3.78
N ALA A 142 13.39 0.10 -2.96
CA ALA A 142 12.53 1.12 -2.38
C ALA A 142 13.01 1.44 -0.97
N PHE A 143 12.85 2.69 -0.54
CA PHE A 143 13.18 3.08 0.81
C PHE A 143 12.21 4.14 1.31
N ASP A 144 11.98 4.12 2.61
CA ASP A 144 11.04 5.01 3.27
C ASP A 144 11.58 5.47 4.63
N TYR A 145 11.15 6.66 5.06
CA TYR A 145 11.52 7.27 6.34
C TYR A 145 10.33 7.50 7.24
N GLU A 146 10.48 7.08 8.49
CA GLU A 146 9.62 7.59 9.56
C GLU A 146 10.30 8.73 10.28
N THR A 147 9.57 9.81 10.46
CA THR A 147 10.14 11.08 10.91
C THR A 147 9.28 11.73 11.97
N THR A 148 9.85 12.69 12.69
CA THR A 148 9.13 13.37 13.78
C THR A 148 8.13 14.43 13.31
N GLY A 149 7.94 14.63 11.99
CA GLY A 149 7.05 15.66 11.46
C GLY A 149 7.14 15.80 9.93
N LEU A 150 6.50 16.83 9.37
CA LEU A 150 6.42 17.01 7.91
C LEU A 150 7.51 17.92 7.31
N LYS A 151 8.17 18.73 8.13
CA LYS A 151 9.12 19.77 7.69
C LYS A 151 10.49 19.51 8.30
N PRO A 152 11.48 19.04 7.53
CA PRO A 152 12.78 18.71 8.10
C PRO A 152 13.61 19.93 8.50
N GLU A 153 13.30 21.14 8.03
CA GLU A 153 14.13 22.33 8.27
C GLU A 153 14.13 22.79 9.73
N TRP A 154 13.23 22.26 10.56
CA TRP A 154 13.23 22.56 11.98
C TRP A 154 14.29 21.74 12.73
N ASP A 155 15.02 22.38 13.64
CA ASP A 155 16.18 21.79 14.32
C ASP A 155 15.82 20.56 15.16
N ASN A 156 14.61 20.53 15.73
CA ASN A 156 14.11 19.44 16.58
C ASN A 156 13.60 18.22 15.79
N GLN A 157 13.75 18.23 14.45
CA GLN A 157 13.22 17.19 13.58
C GLN A 157 14.27 16.10 13.31
N LEU A 158 13.83 14.84 13.35
CA LEU A 158 14.69 13.67 13.22
C LEU A 158 14.09 12.66 12.24
N ILE A 159 14.97 11.97 11.52
CA ILE A 159 14.64 10.68 10.91
C ILE A 159 14.76 9.65 12.04
N VAL A 160 13.66 8.96 12.34
CA VAL A 160 13.55 8.03 13.48
C VAL A 160 13.86 6.61 13.03
N SER A 161 13.30 6.19 11.91
CA SER A 161 13.62 4.92 11.28
C SER A 161 13.74 5.05 9.76
N MET A 162 14.38 4.05 9.18
CA MET A 162 14.46 3.87 7.75
C MET A 162 14.24 2.39 7.43
N ALA A 163 13.50 2.13 6.36
CA ALA A 163 13.40 0.82 5.75
C ALA A 163 13.97 0.82 4.34
N VAL A 164 14.54 -0.31 3.94
CA VAL A 164 15.06 -0.55 2.59
C VAL A 164 14.59 -1.91 2.11
N ALA A 165 13.67 -1.92 1.15
CA ALA A 165 13.22 -3.12 0.45
C ALA A 165 13.96 -3.23 -0.88
N TYR A 166 14.51 -4.40 -1.19
CA TYR A 166 15.35 -4.59 -2.38
C TYR A 166 15.20 -6.00 -2.95
N VAL A 167 15.61 -6.16 -4.20
CA VAL A 167 15.67 -7.47 -4.86
C VAL A 167 17.10 -7.98 -4.84
N ALA A 168 17.30 -9.18 -4.29
CA ALA A 168 18.57 -9.89 -4.30
C ALA A 168 18.31 -11.39 -4.41
N GLU A 169 19.19 -12.09 -5.15
CA GLU A 169 19.12 -13.56 -5.30
C GLU A 169 17.76 -14.05 -5.83
N GLY A 170 17.09 -13.23 -6.65
CA GLY A 170 15.79 -13.55 -7.21
C GLY A 170 14.63 -13.50 -6.21
N ASP A 171 14.82 -12.86 -5.04
CA ASP A 171 13.75 -12.68 -4.04
C ASP A 171 13.71 -11.24 -3.49
N VAL A 172 12.59 -10.90 -2.84
CA VAL A 172 12.39 -9.64 -2.12
C VAL A 172 12.88 -9.77 -0.70
N HIS A 173 13.68 -8.79 -0.26
CA HIS A 173 14.21 -8.67 1.09
C HIS A 173 13.94 -7.26 1.60
N CYS A 174 13.76 -7.10 2.91
CA CYS A 174 13.65 -5.80 3.53
C CYS A 174 14.43 -5.76 4.82
N ILE A 175 15.21 -4.70 5.04
CA ILE A 175 15.70 -4.34 6.38
C ILE A 175 14.96 -3.11 6.87
N SER A 176 14.65 -3.06 8.16
CA SER A 176 14.08 -1.88 8.81
C SER A 176 14.82 -1.62 10.10
N PHE A 177 15.20 -0.37 10.34
CA PHE A 177 16.11 -0.04 11.43
C PHE A 177 15.90 1.38 11.97
N PRO A 178 16.18 1.60 13.27
CA PRO A 178 16.25 2.94 13.83
C PRO A 178 17.48 3.67 13.28
N VAL A 179 17.34 4.97 13.01
CA VAL A 179 18.43 5.80 12.51
C VAL A 179 19.23 6.37 13.67
N PHE A 180 20.55 6.18 13.61
CA PHE A 180 21.50 6.70 14.57
C PHE A 180 22.50 7.62 13.87
N ALA A 181 23.14 8.52 14.62
CA ALA A 181 24.21 9.36 14.07
C ALA A 181 25.31 8.53 13.38
N ASP A 182 25.69 7.41 13.98
CA ASP A 182 26.73 6.50 13.48
C ASP A 182 26.32 5.79 12.17
N THR A 183 25.03 5.69 11.85
CA THR A 183 24.56 5.07 10.60
C THR A 183 24.45 6.06 9.45
N HIS A 184 24.55 7.36 9.70
CA HIS A 184 24.36 8.40 8.68
C HIS A 184 25.27 8.25 7.47
N ASP A 185 26.54 7.90 7.64
CA ASP A 185 27.47 7.75 6.51
C ASP A 185 27.12 6.56 5.62
N ALA A 186 26.64 5.45 6.20
CA ALA A 186 26.17 4.31 5.43
C ALA A 186 24.87 4.63 4.68
N ILE A 187 23.95 5.35 5.32
CA ILE A 187 22.73 5.84 4.67
C ILE A 187 23.09 6.78 3.51
N ARG A 188 23.98 7.75 3.72
CA ARG A 188 24.45 8.65 2.64
C ARG A 188 25.02 7.87 1.47
N ARG A 189 25.89 6.87 1.72
CA ARG A 189 26.45 6.00 0.66
C ARG A 189 25.34 5.29 -0.11
N PHE A 190 24.35 4.73 0.58
CA PHE A 190 23.19 4.11 -0.07
C PHE A 190 22.42 5.11 -0.94
N LEU A 191 22.11 6.30 -0.42
CA LEU A 191 21.31 7.31 -1.13
C LEU A 191 22.01 7.84 -2.40
N VAL A 192 23.33 8.00 -2.37
CA VAL A 192 24.12 8.50 -3.51
C VAL A 192 24.68 7.40 -4.42
N SER A 193 24.41 6.13 -4.09
CA SER A 193 24.84 4.96 -4.83
C SER A 193 24.23 4.88 -6.24
N ASP A 194 24.70 3.90 -7.01
CA ASP A 194 24.15 3.59 -8.33
C ASP A 194 22.90 2.69 -8.29
N ILE A 195 22.31 2.41 -7.11
CA ILE A 195 21.03 1.70 -7.03
C ILE A 195 19.92 2.59 -7.59
N GLN A 196 18.99 2.01 -8.36
CA GLN A 196 17.74 2.65 -8.74
C GLN A 196 16.80 2.73 -7.53
N LYS A 197 16.42 3.94 -7.10
CA LYS A 197 15.54 4.14 -5.94
C LYS A 197 14.09 4.37 -6.32
N ILE A 198 13.22 3.83 -5.51
CA ILE A 198 11.76 3.97 -5.55
C ILE A 198 11.29 4.54 -4.21
N ALA A 199 10.26 5.38 -4.25
CA ALA A 199 9.52 5.82 -3.07
C ALA A 199 8.07 6.16 -3.47
N ALA A 200 7.15 6.27 -2.51
CA ALA A 200 5.90 6.98 -2.68
C ALA A 200 6.10 8.44 -2.28
N ASN A 201 5.80 9.40 -3.17
CA ASN A 201 6.01 10.83 -2.89
C ASN A 201 7.48 11.20 -2.64
N MET A 202 8.38 10.77 -3.56
CA MET A 202 9.85 10.82 -3.44
C MET A 202 10.44 12.20 -3.06
N LYS A 203 9.67 13.27 -3.26
CA LYS A 203 10.04 14.63 -2.83
C LYS A 203 10.19 14.73 -1.31
N PHE A 204 9.46 13.93 -0.53
CA PHE A 204 9.55 13.93 0.92
C PHE A 204 10.90 13.38 1.36
N GLU A 205 11.25 12.19 0.88
CA GLU A 205 12.51 11.49 1.17
C GLU A 205 13.70 12.30 0.69
N ASP A 206 13.62 12.90 -0.51
CA ASP A 206 14.71 13.75 -1.04
C ASP A 206 14.90 15.02 -0.18
N ARG A 207 13.80 15.65 0.26
CA ARG A 207 13.86 16.84 1.13
C ARG A 207 14.45 16.52 2.50
N TRP A 208 14.04 15.40 3.11
CA TRP A 208 14.60 14.90 4.37
C TRP A 208 16.07 14.54 4.24
N SER A 209 16.46 13.86 3.15
CA SER A 209 17.85 13.50 2.85
C SER A 209 18.74 14.74 2.76
N ARG A 210 18.28 15.80 2.07
CA ARG A 210 19.04 17.05 1.96
C ARG A 210 19.20 17.73 3.31
N SER A 211 18.11 17.85 4.05
CA SER A 211 18.09 18.65 5.28
C SER A 211 18.77 17.95 6.46
N LYS A 212 18.61 16.62 6.61
CA LYS A 212 19.15 15.88 7.76
C LYS A 212 20.43 15.10 7.46
N LEU A 213 20.61 14.68 6.21
CA LEU A 213 21.77 13.90 5.80
C LEU A 213 22.72 14.68 4.89
N GLY A 214 22.37 15.88 4.43
CA GLY A 214 23.24 16.73 3.61
C GLY A 214 23.49 16.18 2.20
N VAL A 215 22.66 15.25 1.72
CA VAL A 215 22.83 14.61 0.41
C VAL A 215 21.54 14.69 -0.41
N GLN A 216 21.70 14.83 -1.72
CA GLN A 216 20.63 14.62 -2.69
C GLN A 216 20.58 13.15 -3.07
N VAL A 217 19.39 12.56 -3.09
CA VAL A 217 19.22 11.17 -3.49
C VAL A 217 19.49 11.05 -5.00
N ARG A 218 20.34 10.09 -5.38
CA ARG A 218 20.71 9.85 -6.78
C ARG A 218 19.98 8.65 -7.35
N ARG A 219 19.72 8.68 -8.65
CA ARG A 219 19.05 7.61 -9.41
C ARG A 219 17.66 7.26 -8.89
N TRP A 220 16.86 8.30 -8.61
CA TRP A 220 15.41 8.14 -8.56
C TRP A 220 14.93 7.50 -9.86
N TRP A 221 14.16 6.43 -9.74
CA TRP A 221 13.67 5.66 -10.88
C TRP A 221 12.15 5.73 -11.01
N TRP A 222 11.44 5.66 -9.89
CA TRP A 222 9.98 5.63 -9.89
C TRP A 222 9.40 6.30 -8.64
N ASP A 223 8.33 7.09 -8.82
CA ASP A 223 7.46 7.57 -7.73
C ASP A 223 6.09 6.90 -7.89
N THR A 224 5.72 6.04 -6.93
CA THR A 224 4.49 5.26 -7.02
C THR A 224 3.23 6.13 -6.91
N MET A 225 3.31 7.26 -6.20
CA MET A 225 2.20 8.21 -6.05
C MET A 225 1.99 9.00 -7.35
N GLN A 226 3.07 9.44 -8.00
CA GLN A 226 2.97 10.14 -9.28
C GLN A 226 2.44 9.22 -10.39
N ALA A 227 2.89 7.96 -10.40
CA ALA A 227 2.33 6.94 -11.29
C ALA A 227 0.84 6.73 -11.05
N ALA A 228 0.41 6.62 -9.79
CA ALA A 228 -1.01 6.50 -9.46
C ALA A 228 -1.83 7.72 -9.92
N HIS A 229 -1.29 8.94 -9.80
CA HIS A 229 -1.93 10.15 -10.34
C HIS A 229 -2.08 10.12 -11.86
N TRP A 230 -1.09 9.59 -12.58
CA TRP A 230 -1.14 9.44 -14.03
C TRP A 230 -2.19 8.41 -14.46
N GLU A 231 -2.26 7.28 -13.77
CA GLU A 231 -3.22 6.21 -14.04
C GLU A 231 -4.66 6.64 -13.74
N ASN A 232 -4.88 7.34 -12.63
CA ASN A 232 -6.20 7.79 -12.22
C ASN A 232 -6.11 9.09 -11.40
N PRO A 233 -6.51 10.25 -11.96
CA PRO A 233 -6.36 11.54 -11.31
C PRO A 233 -7.43 11.83 -10.24
N ASN A 234 -8.33 10.89 -9.95
CA ASN A 234 -9.37 11.10 -8.95
C ASN A 234 -8.78 11.35 -7.56
N SER A 235 -9.45 12.18 -6.78
CA SER A 235 -8.96 12.55 -5.45
C SER A 235 -9.04 11.38 -4.47
N GLY A 236 -7.96 11.20 -3.69
CA GLY A 236 -7.89 10.31 -2.54
C GLY A 236 -7.73 8.82 -2.85
N ILE A 237 -7.16 8.49 -4.00
CA ILE A 237 -6.81 7.11 -4.38
C ILE A 237 -5.31 6.91 -4.62
N THR A 238 -4.51 7.97 -4.60
CA THR A 238 -3.09 7.90 -5.02
C THR A 238 -2.12 7.60 -3.87
N GLY A 239 -2.61 7.63 -2.62
CA GLY A 239 -1.81 7.31 -1.46
C GLY A 239 -1.37 5.85 -1.41
N LEU A 240 -0.19 5.61 -0.83
CA LEU A 240 0.46 4.30 -0.77
C LEU A 240 -0.48 3.22 -0.22
N LYS A 241 -1.09 3.44 0.95
CA LYS A 241 -2.00 2.47 1.58
C LYS A 241 -3.17 2.11 0.68
N PHE A 242 -3.79 3.10 0.03
CA PHE A 242 -4.91 2.85 -0.88
C PHE A 242 -4.46 1.99 -2.06
N GLN A 243 -3.33 2.35 -2.69
CA GLN A 243 -2.77 1.56 -3.79
C GLN A 243 -2.37 0.16 -3.32
N ALA A 244 -1.77 0.01 -2.14
CA ALA A 244 -1.43 -1.29 -1.55
C ALA A 244 -2.64 -2.21 -1.47
N PHE A 245 -3.76 -1.68 -0.99
CA PHE A 245 -5.00 -2.45 -0.92
C PHE A 245 -5.60 -2.69 -2.31
N ALA A 246 -5.83 -1.63 -3.09
CA ALA A 246 -6.54 -1.72 -4.37
C ALA A 246 -5.82 -2.59 -5.41
N LYS A 247 -4.49 -2.56 -5.42
CA LYS A 247 -3.65 -3.19 -6.45
C LYS A 247 -2.92 -4.45 -5.97
N LEU A 248 -2.57 -4.55 -4.69
CA LEU A 248 -1.85 -5.70 -4.11
C LEU A 248 -2.66 -6.47 -3.07
N GLY A 249 -3.87 -6.01 -2.73
CA GLY A 249 -4.75 -6.66 -1.75
C GLY A 249 -4.20 -6.69 -0.33
N VAL A 250 -3.22 -5.83 -0.02
CA VAL A 250 -2.62 -5.73 1.31
C VAL A 250 -3.62 -5.02 2.22
N PRO A 251 -4.11 -5.68 3.29
CA PRO A 251 -4.98 -5.03 4.27
C PRO A 251 -4.34 -3.78 4.85
N TYR A 252 -5.16 -2.92 5.46
CA TYR A 252 -4.61 -1.76 6.14
C TYR A 252 -3.67 -2.21 7.28
N PHE A 253 -2.47 -1.64 7.30
CA PHE A 253 -1.38 -2.07 8.19
C PHE A 253 -0.89 -0.93 9.10
N ALA A 254 -1.64 0.16 9.18
CA ALA A 254 -1.28 1.36 9.92
C ALA A 254 -2.17 1.66 11.13
N ASP A 255 -3.19 0.82 11.41
CA ASP A 255 -4.19 1.07 12.46
C ASP A 255 -3.56 1.32 13.84
N ASP A 256 -2.47 0.61 14.12
CA ASP A 256 -1.75 0.69 15.40
C ASP A 256 -0.81 1.90 15.52
N VAL A 257 -0.55 2.64 14.44
CA VAL A 257 0.47 3.71 14.39
C VAL A 257 -0.07 5.06 13.92
N ASP A 258 -1.15 5.13 13.13
CA ASP A 258 -1.61 6.37 12.50
C ASP A 258 -1.86 7.51 13.48
N SER A 259 -2.52 7.19 14.61
CA SER A 259 -2.82 8.18 15.65
C SER A 259 -1.58 8.86 16.24
N PHE A 260 -0.40 8.26 16.06
CA PHE A 260 0.86 8.81 16.55
C PHE A 260 1.55 9.72 15.52
N PHE A 261 1.16 9.68 14.25
CA PHE A 261 1.71 10.58 13.23
C PHE A 261 1.01 11.93 13.20
N GLU A 262 -0.16 12.04 13.83
CA GLU A 262 -0.85 13.31 14.04
C GLU A 262 -0.10 14.17 15.06
N SER A 263 0.09 15.44 14.71
CA SER A 263 0.59 16.47 15.62
C SER A 263 -0.57 17.03 16.45
N GLU A 264 -0.33 17.28 17.74
CA GLU A 264 -1.27 18.08 18.53
C GLU A 264 -1.40 19.49 17.96
N GLU A 265 -2.52 20.15 18.24
CA GLU A 265 -2.78 21.52 17.80
C GLU A 265 -1.63 22.44 18.27
N ASN A 266 -0.96 23.10 17.32
CA ASN A 266 0.26 23.92 17.51
C ASN A 266 1.58 23.16 17.80
N SER A 267 1.61 21.83 17.74
CA SER A 267 2.86 21.07 17.80
C SER A 267 3.48 20.92 16.41
N GLN A 268 4.80 21.14 16.34
CA GLN A 268 5.61 20.85 15.16
C GLN A 268 5.99 19.36 15.05
N ARG A 269 5.82 18.60 16.13
CA ARG A 269 6.20 17.18 16.21
C ARG A 269 4.98 16.29 16.39
N ASN A 270 5.08 15.12 15.79
CA ASN A 270 4.17 14.01 16.03
C ASN A 270 4.57 13.23 17.31
N LYS A 271 3.84 12.16 17.61
CA LYS A 271 4.02 11.28 18.77
C LYS A 271 4.76 9.99 18.41
N ILE A 272 5.59 10.02 17.36
CA ILE A 272 6.29 8.82 16.84
C ILE A 272 7.12 8.09 17.92
N PHE A 273 7.71 8.82 18.87
CA PHE A 273 8.49 8.21 19.96
C PHE A 273 7.65 7.45 20.99
N SER A 274 6.33 7.58 20.94
CA SER A 274 5.41 6.78 21.75
C SER A 274 5.08 5.44 21.11
N ILE A 275 5.43 5.22 19.84
CA ILE A 275 5.26 3.94 19.16
C ILE A 275 6.37 2.97 19.63
N PRO A 276 6.02 1.74 20.07
CA PRO A 276 7.02 0.73 20.35
C PRO A 276 7.90 0.48 19.10
N THR A 277 9.22 0.56 19.26
CA THR A 277 10.18 0.45 18.14
C THR A 277 9.89 -0.75 17.22
N PRO A 278 9.64 -1.98 17.72
CA PRO A 278 9.35 -3.10 16.82
C PRO A 278 8.10 -2.89 15.95
N LYS A 279 7.07 -2.18 16.45
CA LYS A 279 5.88 -1.85 15.64
C LYS A 279 6.20 -0.83 14.56
N LEU A 280 6.95 0.23 14.92
CA LEU A 280 7.38 1.26 13.98
C LEU A 280 8.22 0.66 12.84
N LEU A 281 9.16 -0.23 13.18
CA LEU A 281 10.03 -0.86 12.18
C LEU A 281 9.25 -1.82 11.26
N THR A 282 8.26 -2.54 11.77
CA THR A 282 7.35 -3.34 10.92
C THR A 282 6.55 -2.45 9.98
N TYR A 283 5.98 -1.35 10.49
CA TYR A 283 5.21 -0.40 9.67
C TYR A 283 6.05 0.18 8.53
N ASN A 284 7.20 0.77 8.86
CA ASN A 284 8.12 1.35 7.87
C ASN A 284 8.64 0.29 6.86
N GLY A 285 8.89 -0.94 7.33
CA GLY A 285 9.26 -2.05 6.45
C GLY A 285 8.14 -2.48 5.50
N MET A 286 6.88 -2.43 5.95
CA MET A 286 5.72 -2.70 5.10
C MET A 286 5.58 -1.64 4.01
N ASP A 287 5.75 -0.35 4.35
CA ASP A 287 5.71 0.74 3.37
C ASP A 287 6.75 0.54 2.26
N ALA A 288 8.03 0.31 2.62
CA ALA A 288 9.08 0.07 1.63
C ALA A 288 8.84 -1.18 0.75
N ILE A 289 8.34 -2.29 1.32
CA ILE A 289 8.02 -3.49 0.52
C ILE A 289 6.91 -3.18 -0.47
N VAL A 290 5.83 -2.55 -0.01
CA VAL A 290 4.66 -2.24 -0.84
C VAL A 290 5.06 -1.29 -1.98
N GLU A 291 5.89 -0.29 -1.72
CA GLU A 291 6.42 0.60 -2.74
C GLU A 291 7.18 -0.15 -3.83
N LEU A 292 8.08 -1.07 -3.45
CA LEU A 292 8.85 -1.89 -4.38
C LEU A 292 7.93 -2.73 -5.28
N LEU A 293 6.92 -3.38 -4.69
CA LEU A 293 5.95 -4.22 -5.40
C LEU A 293 5.06 -3.38 -6.33
N LEU A 294 4.54 -2.25 -5.84
CA LEU A 294 3.69 -1.34 -6.61
C LEU A 294 4.45 -0.78 -7.80
N ALA A 295 5.70 -0.33 -7.62
CA ALA A 295 6.51 0.17 -8.72
C ALA A 295 6.70 -0.91 -9.79
N SER A 296 6.99 -2.16 -9.40
CA SER A 296 7.14 -3.25 -10.37
C SER A 296 5.89 -3.49 -11.20
N MET A 297 4.72 -3.37 -10.57
CA MET A 297 3.45 -3.54 -11.23
C MET A 297 3.10 -2.35 -12.13
N GLN A 298 3.14 -1.14 -11.58
CA GLN A 298 2.86 0.10 -12.32
C GLN A 298 3.78 0.24 -13.53
N MET A 299 5.07 -0.03 -13.39
CA MET A 299 6.02 0.11 -14.52
C MET A 299 5.73 -0.87 -15.66
N VAL A 300 5.25 -2.09 -15.36
CA VAL A 300 4.80 -3.03 -16.40
C VAL A 300 3.47 -2.59 -16.99
N GLU A 301 2.51 -2.19 -16.17
CA GLU A 301 1.18 -1.72 -16.61
C GLU A 301 1.27 -0.48 -17.51
N ASN A 302 2.20 0.42 -17.22
CA ASN A 302 2.46 1.63 -18.00
C ASN A 302 3.47 1.42 -19.15
N GLY A 303 3.94 0.19 -19.39
CA GLY A 303 4.85 -0.14 -20.49
C GLY A 303 6.27 0.43 -20.37
N ILE A 304 6.69 0.83 -19.18
CA ILE A 304 8.04 1.35 -18.88
C ILE A 304 9.07 0.23 -18.89
N ILE A 305 8.69 -0.95 -18.39
CA ILE A 305 9.47 -2.18 -18.44
C ILE A 305 8.60 -3.31 -18.98
N LYS A 306 9.24 -4.34 -19.55
CA LYS A 306 8.53 -5.48 -20.16
C LYS A 306 8.16 -6.57 -19.16
N GLU A 307 8.97 -6.72 -18.11
CA GLU A 307 8.86 -7.81 -17.14
C GLU A 307 9.01 -7.24 -15.73
N HIS A 308 8.33 -7.86 -14.78
CA HIS A 308 8.45 -7.49 -13.37
C HIS A 308 9.87 -7.79 -12.88
N PHE A 309 10.46 -6.83 -12.16
CA PHE A 309 11.73 -7.03 -11.47
C PHE A 309 11.57 -7.72 -10.11
N VAL A 310 10.33 -7.87 -9.62
CA VAL A 310 10.01 -8.68 -8.44
C VAL A 310 9.43 -10.03 -8.86
N PRO A 311 9.62 -11.10 -8.05
CA PRO A 311 9.04 -12.40 -8.36
C PRO A 311 7.51 -12.39 -8.40
N SER A 312 6.93 -13.19 -9.30
CA SER A 312 5.48 -13.29 -9.49
C SER A 312 4.71 -13.71 -8.24
N LYS A 313 5.33 -14.45 -7.30
CA LYS A 313 4.70 -14.85 -6.03
C LYS A 313 4.27 -13.67 -5.13
N TYR A 314 4.77 -12.46 -5.39
CA TYR A 314 4.37 -11.24 -4.68
C TYR A 314 3.34 -10.39 -5.42
N LEU A 315 3.03 -10.75 -6.67
CA LEU A 315 2.10 -10.04 -7.53
C LEU A 315 0.86 -10.89 -7.79
N PRO A 316 -0.33 -10.27 -7.88
CA PRO A 316 -1.53 -11.02 -8.14
C PRO A 316 -1.46 -11.65 -9.53
N ALA A 317 -2.01 -12.86 -9.67
CA ALA A 317 -2.20 -13.48 -10.98
C ALA A 317 -3.02 -12.55 -11.88
N LYS A 318 -2.71 -12.52 -13.18
CA LYS A 318 -3.55 -11.78 -14.13
C LYS A 318 -4.96 -12.38 -14.10
N CYS A 319 -5.97 -11.53 -14.09
CA CYS A 319 -7.35 -11.95 -14.24
C CYS A 319 -7.50 -12.77 -15.54
N SER A 320 -7.66 -14.08 -15.41
CA SER A 320 -8.01 -14.93 -16.54
C SER A 320 -9.45 -14.59 -16.93
N GLN A 321 -9.66 -14.25 -18.20
CA GLN A 321 -11.02 -14.08 -18.72
C GLN A 321 -11.51 -15.46 -19.16
N LYS A 322 -12.65 -15.91 -18.62
CA LYS A 322 -13.35 -17.06 -19.22
C LYS A 322 -13.64 -16.72 -20.69
N SER A 323 -13.16 -17.54 -21.61
CA SER A 323 -13.64 -17.51 -22.99
C SER A 323 -15.11 -17.92 -22.96
N THR A 324 -16.01 -16.95 -23.09
CA THR A 324 -17.43 -17.21 -23.37
C THR A 324 -17.61 -17.68 -24.78
#